data_AF-A0A8D8R2C6-F1
#
_entry.id   AF-A0A8D8R2C6-F1
#
_cell.length_a   1.000
_cell.length_b   1.000
_cell.length_c   1.000
_cell.angle_alpha   90.00
_cell.angle_beta   90.00
_cell.angle_gamma   90.00
#
_symmetry.space_group_name_H-M   'P 1'
#
loop_
_entity.id
_entity.type
_entity.pdbx_description
1 polymer ?
#
loop_
_entity_poly.entity_id
_entity_poly.type
_entity_poly.pdbx_seq_one_letter_code
_entity_poly.pdbx_strand_id
1 'polypeptide(L)'
;MDKGASPTTVLPRFTSIVARFTTRVNRFASRFGSRPLEEKLTHTEFSPTTMSSLFSQLSSPLLRIERTLLSLPNLCTLLSQLSFFSLSDHLFLSEHRISSLYTLIFYNVLTYCVSYVTELATKESWDMYVTVSETTSIKHLGLTATKLVLEWTKAITFLITVVFLVLVVSLEKALDKYFPTKLYLGVTFLYYIATEKFFVAHFPRLLSRLDLAHIHGMEDVYSPIILRTLTLTLSSLSCFAALFNIPHSLPLFVVLNLVIPYRHLNSVLLPALSAELSILRPYRLASQIELDEWNDICPICLSTLTLARTRVTPCFHLFHGECLRRYLKVVRNDTCPMCKKVLTVY
;
A
#
# COMPACT_ATOMS: atom_id res chain seq x y z
N MET A 1 1.40 -14.31 44.26
CA MET A 1 0.58 -15.01 43.24
C MET A 1 -0.51 -14.03 42.83
N ASP A 2 -0.59 -13.44 41.64
CA ASP A 2 0.24 -13.44 40.44
C ASP A 2 0.11 -12.06 39.79
N LYS A 3 1.20 -11.58 39.17
CA LYS A 3 1.26 -10.28 38.50
C LYS A 3 0.61 -10.37 37.11
N GLY A 4 -0.34 -9.48 36.84
CA GLY A 4 -0.93 -9.28 35.53
C GLY A 4 0.09 -8.74 34.51
N ALA A 5 0.13 -9.36 33.34
CA ALA A 5 0.94 -8.92 32.20
C ALA A 5 0.18 -7.86 31.39
N SER A 6 0.79 -6.69 31.22
CA SER A 6 0.29 -5.57 30.40
C SER A 6 0.54 -5.77 28.90
N PRO A 7 -0.39 -5.38 28.00
CA PRO A 7 -0.23 -5.50 26.56
C PRO A 7 0.45 -4.25 25.97
N THR A 8 1.77 -4.11 26.08
CA THR A 8 2.49 -2.92 25.54
C THR A 8 3.80 -3.19 24.81
N THR A 9 4.22 -4.45 24.64
CA THR A 9 5.58 -4.77 24.14
C THR A 9 5.71 -5.02 22.64
N VAL A 10 4.61 -5.04 21.86
CA VAL A 10 4.66 -5.34 20.41
C VAL A 10 4.79 -4.08 19.54
N LEU A 11 4.29 -2.93 20.00
CA LEU A 11 4.29 -1.67 19.25
C LEU A 11 5.69 -1.06 18.94
N PRO A 12 6.69 -1.06 19.86
CA PRO A 12 7.96 -0.37 19.62
C PRO A 12 8.84 -1.08 18.58
N ARG A 13 8.64 -2.38 18.35
CA ARG A 13 9.39 -3.13 17.33
C ARG A 13 8.93 -2.78 15.92
N PHE A 14 7.62 -2.68 15.69
CA PHE A 14 7.08 -2.33 14.37
C PHE A 14 7.43 -0.89 13.99
N THR A 15 7.31 0.07 14.91
CA THR A 15 7.70 1.46 14.66
C THR A 15 9.19 1.60 14.36
N SER A 16 10.06 0.82 15.04
CA SER A 16 11.50 0.82 14.76
C SER A 16 11.86 0.22 13.40
N ILE A 17 11.14 -0.83 12.96
CA ILE A 17 11.35 -1.44 11.65
C ILE A 17 10.86 -0.49 10.55
N VAL A 18 9.68 0.10 10.71
CA VAL A 18 9.16 1.10 9.78
C VAL A 18 10.04 2.35 9.74
N ALA A 19 10.55 2.84 10.88
CA ALA A 19 11.46 3.99 10.93
C ALA A 19 12.82 3.71 10.27
N ARG A 20 13.41 2.52 10.50
CA ARG A 20 14.65 2.09 9.81
C ARG A 20 14.41 1.92 8.31
N PHE A 21 13.22 1.43 7.94
CA PHE A 21 12.80 1.27 6.57
C PHE A 21 12.59 2.61 5.86
N THR A 22 11.82 3.54 6.45
CA THR A 22 11.62 4.91 5.91
C THR A 22 12.92 5.70 5.87
N THR A 23 13.82 5.54 6.85
CA THR A 23 15.15 6.17 6.82
C THR A 23 16.00 5.62 5.68
N ARG A 24 15.94 4.31 5.40
CA ARG A 24 16.64 3.69 4.26
C ARG A 24 16.02 4.13 2.93
N VAL A 25 14.70 4.20 2.83
CA VAL A 25 13.99 4.70 1.64
C VAL A 25 14.30 6.17 1.40
N ASN A 26 14.29 7.02 2.43
CA ASN A 26 14.65 8.44 2.32
C ASN A 26 16.13 8.62 1.93
N ARG A 27 17.04 7.81 2.49
CA ARG A 27 18.47 7.82 2.14
C ARG A 27 18.75 7.27 0.74
N PHE A 28 17.91 6.36 0.26
CA PHE A 28 17.94 5.83 -1.10
C PHE A 28 17.38 6.87 -2.09
N ALA A 29 16.20 7.43 -1.82
CA ALA A 29 15.59 8.50 -2.59
C ALA A 29 16.50 9.74 -2.69
N SER A 30 17.20 10.12 -1.61
CA SER A 30 18.15 11.23 -1.62
C SER A 30 19.43 10.95 -2.43
N ARG A 31 19.80 9.68 -2.61
CA ARG A 31 20.95 9.26 -3.43
C ARG A 31 20.64 9.16 -4.92
N PHE A 32 19.36 8.96 -5.28
CA PHE A 32 18.94 8.75 -6.67
C PHE A 32 18.14 9.93 -7.26
N GLY A 33 17.81 10.95 -6.46
CA GLY A 33 17.06 12.15 -6.88
C GLY A 33 17.78 13.14 -7.80
N SER A 34 18.83 12.74 -8.54
CA SER A 34 19.58 13.64 -9.42
C SER A 34 20.16 12.95 -10.66
N ARG A 35 19.45 12.02 -11.32
CA ARG A 35 19.80 11.62 -12.70
C ARG A 35 18.57 11.34 -13.55
N PRO A 36 18.24 12.17 -14.56
CA PRO A 36 17.38 11.72 -15.64
C PRO A 36 18.11 10.57 -16.37
N LEU A 37 17.50 9.41 -16.35
CA LEU A 37 18.06 8.16 -16.88
C LEU A 37 17.57 7.97 -18.31
N GLU A 38 17.83 8.96 -19.17
CA GLU A 38 17.52 8.90 -20.61
C GLU A 38 18.71 9.20 -21.53
N GLU A 39 19.90 9.50 -20.99
CA GLU A 39 21.05 9.85 -21.84
C GLU A 39 22.38 9.32 -21.27
N LYS A 40 22.54 7.99 -21.29
CA LYS A 40 23.87 7.34 -21.18
C LYS A 40 23.83 5.90 -21.67
N LEU A 41 23.52 5.74 -22.94
CA LEU A 41 23.71 4.49 -23.69
C LEU A 41 24.30 4.80 -25.08
N THR A 42 25.32 5.64 -25.11
CA THR A 42 26.22 5.74 -26.26
C THR A 42 27.64 5.93 -25.72
N HIS A 43 28.56 5.15 -26.28
CA HIS A 43 30.02 5.17 -26.06
C HIS A 43 30.55 4.52 -24.79
N THR A 44 30.49 3.19 -24.75
CA THR A 44 31.69 2.40 -24.39
C THR A 44 31.85 1.31 -25.43
N GLU A 45 32.89 1.44 -26.24
CA GLU A 45 33.36 0.44 -27.20
C GLU A 45 33.74 -0.83 -26.44
N PHE A 46 32.90 -1.85 -26.52
CA PHE A 46 33.26 -3.21 -26.16
C PHE A 46 32.61 -4.15 -27.18
N SER A 47 33.43 -4.97 -27.83
CA SER A 47 33.11 -5.88 -28.92
C SER A 47 31.76 -6.62 -28.73
N PRO A 48 30.73 -6.37 -29.56
CA PRO A 48 29.40 -6.94 -29.37
C PRO A 48 28.90 -7.65 -30.64
N THR A 49 28.86 -8.98 -30.72
CA THR A 49 28.31 -9.60 -31.95
C THR A 49 27.43 -10.83 -31.78
N THR A 50 26.96 -11.20 -30.57
CA THR A 50 25.95 -12.29 -30.52
C THR A 50 25.00 -12.25 -29.35
N MET A 51 25.45 -11.87 -28.15
CA MET A 51 24.55 -11.79 -26.99
C MET A 51 23.73 -10.50 -26.92
N SER A 52 24.28 -9.37 -27.38
CA SER A 52 23.57 -8.07 -27.36
C SER A 52 22.42 -8.02 -28.37
N SER A 53 22.55 -8.68 -29.52
CA SER A 53 21.51 -8.77 -30.55
C SER A 53 20.36 -9.68 -30.12
N LEU A 54 20.65 -10.80 -29.45
CA LEU A 54 19.61 -11.66 -28.86
C LEU A 54 18.90 -10.96 -27.70
N PHE A 55 19.63 -10.22 -26.86
CA PHE A 55 19.04 -9.49 -25.73
C PHE A 55 18.18 -8.29 -26.20
N SER A 56 18.58 -7.59 -27.26
CA SER A 56 17.78 -6.51 -27.86
C SER A 56 16.53 -7.06 -28.59
N GLN A 57 16.64 -8.22 -29.23
CA GLN A 57 15.50 -8.89 -29.86
C GLN A 57 14.50 -9.43 -28.83
N LEU A 58 14.95 -10.01 -27.72
CA LEU A 58 14.07 -10.54 -26.67
C LEU A 58 13.48 -9.45 -25.75
N SER A 59 14.19 -8.34 -25.54
CA SER A 59 13.71 -7.25 -24.69
C SER A 59 12.59 -6.44 -25.32
N SER A 60 12.55 -6.31 -26.66
CA SER A 60 11.50 -5.56 -27.35
C SER A 60 10.07 -6.13 -27.19
N PRO A 61 9.79 -7.44 -27.33
CA PRO A 61 8.48 -8.00 -27.03
C PRO A 61 8.17 -7.98 -25.53
N LEU A 62 9.18 -8.18 -24.68
CA LEU A 62 9.01 -8.17 -23.23
C LEU A 62 8.59 -6.78 -22.71
N LEU A 63 9.16 -5.71 -23.29
CA LEU A 63 8.74 -4.33 -23.02
C LEU A 63 7.31 -4.03 -23.50
N ARG A 64 6.87 -4.63 -24.61
CA ARG A 64 5.48 -4.48 -25.07
C ARG A 64 4.52 -5.17 -24.10
N ILE A 65 4.84 -6.39 -23.67
CA ILE A 65 4.07 -7.14 -22.67
C ILE A 65 4.06 -6.40 -21.35
N GLU A 66 5.18 -5.83 -20.93
CA GLU A 66 5.26 -5.02 -19.70
C GLU A 66 4.31 -3.82 -19.78
N ARG A 67 4.29 -3.08 -20.89
CA ARG A 67 3.37 -1.93 -21.05
C ARG A 67 1.90 -2.34 -21.05
N THR A 68 1.54 -3.43 -21.73
CA THR A 68 0.15 -3.91 -21.73
C THR A 68 -0.24 -4.50 -20.38
N LEU A 69 0.70 -5.09 -19.64
CA LEU A 69 0.45 -5.57 -18.30
C LEU A 69 0.28 -4.43 -17.30
N LEU A 70 1.09 -3.37 -17.43
CA LEU A 70 0.97 -2.15 -16.63
C LEU A 70 -0.30 -1.36 -16.95
N SER A 71 -0.83 -1.43 -18.18
CA SER A 71 -2.13 -0.83 -18.51
C SER A 71 -3.32 -1.57 -17.88
N LEU A 72 -3.12 -2.81 -17.42
CA LEU A 72 -4.12 -3.64 -16.75
C LEU A 72 -3.69 -3.95 -15.30
N PRO A 73 -3.75 -2.97 -14.38
CA PRO A 73 -3.19 -3.10 -13.04
C PRO A 73 -3.78 -4.25 -12.22
N ASN A 74 -5.06 -4.59 -12.46
CA ASN A 74 -5.75 -5.70 -11.79
C ASN A 74 -5.19 -7.05 -12.24
N LEU A 75 -5.00 -7.21 -13.55
CA LEU A 75 -4.45 -8.44 -14.12
C LEU A 75 -3.00 -8.61 -13.71
N CYS A 76 -2.21 -7.53 -13.73
CA CYS A 76 -0.84 -7.55 -13.23
C CYS A 76 -0.77 -8.02 -11.78
N THR A 77 -1.64 -7.48 -10.91
CA THR A 77 -1.65 -7.84 -9.49
C THR A 77 -2.05 -9.30 -9.29
N LEU A 78 -3.07 -9.78 -10.02
CA LEU A 78 -3.49 -11.18 -9.97
C LEU A 78 -2.40 -12.14 -10.46
N LEU A 79 -1.69 -11.81 -11.54
CA LEU A 79 -0.58 -12.62 -12.05
C LEU A 79 0.63 -12.62 -11.09
N SER A 80 0.95 -11.48 -10.46
CA SER A 80 1.96 -11.42 -9.40
C SER A 80 1.57 -12.27 -8.19
N GLN A 81 0.31 -12.19 -7.71
CA GLN A 81 -0.19 -13.02 -6.62
C GLN A 81 -0.13 -14.52 -6.95
N LEU A 82 -0.64 -14.93 -8.12
CA LEU A 82 -0.62 -16.31 -8.57
C LEU A 82 0.82 -16.85 -8.66
N SER A 83 1.72 -16.06 -9.26
CA SER A 83 3.11 -16.46 -9.43
C SER A 83 3.87 -16.51 -8.09
N PHE A 84 3.65 -15.57 -7.17
CA PHE A 84 4.24 -15.63 -5.83
C PHE A 84 3.72 -16.83 -5.02
N PHE A 85 2.43 -17.14 -5.13
CA PHE A 85 1.82 -18.27 -4.42
C PHE A 85 2.33 -19.59 -4.99
N SER A 86 2.43 -19.71 -6.31
CA SER A 86 3.03 -20.87 -6.97
C SER A 86 4.51 -21.05 -6.57
N LEU A 87 5.28 -19.96 -6.48
CA LEU A 87 6.65 -20.02 -5.97
C LEU A 87 6.70 -20.49 -4.50
N SER A 88 5.77 -20.01 -3.68
CA SER A 88 5.67 -20.39 -2.26
C SER A 88 5.24 -21.85 -2.11
N ASP A 89 4.33 -22.35 -2.95
CA ASP A 89 3.97 -23.77 -2.99
C ASP A 89 5.23 -24.61 -3.21
N HIS A 90 6.01 -24.28 -4.23
CA HIS A 90 7.24 -24.99 -4.54
C HIS A 90 8.30 -24.97 -3.44
N LEU A 91 8.33 -23.93 -2.61
CA LEU A 91 9.29 -23.78 -1.51
C LEU A 91 8.87 -24.51 -0.24
N PHE A 92 7.58 -24.51 0.07
CA PHE A 92 7.07 -24.95 1.37
C PHE A 92 6.22 -26.23 1.30
N LEU A 93 5.78 -26.65 0.12
CA LEU A 93 4.93 -27.81 -0.12
C LEU A 93 5.56 -28.71 -1.21
N SER A 94 5.83 -29.97 -0.88
CA SER A 94 6.53 -30.89 -1.78
C SER A 94 5.62 -31.57 -2.82
N GLU A 95 4.29 -31.60 -2.64
CA GLU A 95 3.43 -32.54 -3.39
C GLU A 95 2.19 -31.96 -4.10
N HIS A 96 1.80 -30.69 -3.87
CA HIS A 96 0.48 -30.20 -4.32
C HIS A 96 0.55 -29.11 -5.40
N ARG A 97 0.11 -29.45 -6.61
CA ARG A 97 0.13 -28.57 -7.79
C ARG A 97 -1.00 -27.51 -7.86
N ILE A 98 -2.01 -27.57 -6.98
CA ILE A 98 -3.21 -26.70 -7.03
C ILE A 98 -3.41 -25.90 -5.71
N SER A 99 -2.50 -26.04 -4.75
CA SER A 99 -2.59 -25.42 -3.40
C SER A 99 -2.73 -23.90 -3.43
N SER A 100 -1.93 -23.23 -4.27
CA SER A 100 -1.92 -21.78 -4.45
C SER A 100 -3.27 -21.20 -4.87
N LEU A 101 -3.97 -21.86 -5.79
CA LEU A 101 -5.26 -21.37 -6.28
C LEU A 101 -6.34 -21.47 -5.20
N TYR A 102 -6.36 -22.57 -4.42
CA TYR A 102 -7.26 -22.70 -3.29
C TYR A 102 -6.97 -21.65 -2.22
N THR A 103 -5.71 -21.45 -1.87
CA THR A 103 -5.30 -20.44 -0.87
C THR A 103 -5.67 -19.03 -1.33
N LEU A 104 -5.49 -18.71 -2.61
CA LEU A 104 -5.87 -17.40 -3.16
C LEU A 104 -7.40 -17.19 -3.17
N ILE A 105 -8.18 -18.21 -3.56
CA ILE A 105 -9.65 -18.15 -3.50
C ILE A 105 -10.11 -17.96 -2.05
N PHE A 106 -9.53 -18.72 -1.12
CA PHE A 106 -9.83 -18.61 0.30
C PHE A 106 -9.58 -17.19 0.82
N TYR A 107 -8.42 -16.59 0.51
CA TYR A 107 -8.14 -15.22 0.90
C TYR A 107 -9.08 -14.19 0.26
N ASN A 108 -9.49 -14.38 -1.00
CA ASN A 108 -10.48 -13.52 -1.63
C ASN A 108 -11.86 -13.59 -0.95
N VAL A 109 -12.31 -14.78 -0.57
CA VAL A 109 -13.55 -14.95 0.22
C VAL A 109 -13.41 -14.31 1.59
N LEU A 110 -12.26 -14.48 2.25
CA LEU A 110 -11.98 -13.82 3.54
C LEU A 110 -12.02 -12.29 3.43
N THR A 111 -11.40 -11.72 2.39
CA THR A 111 -11.44 -10.26 2.13
C THR A 111 -12.86 -9.78 1.88
N TYR A 112 -13.65 -10.53 1.11
CA TYR A 112 -15.05 -10.20 0.91
C TYR A 112 -15.81 -10.14 2.24
N CYS A 113 -15.62 -11.14 3.10
CA CYS A 113 -16.22 -11.16 4.43
C CYS A 113 -15.79 -9.96 5.28
N VAL A 114 -14.49 -9.65 5.34
CA VAL A 114 -13.96 -8.50 6.10
C VAL A 114 -14.49 -7.18 5.53
N SER A 115 -14.55 -7.04 4.21
CA SER A 115 -15.08 -5.85 3.54
C SER A 115 -16.54 -5.64 3.88
N TYR A 116 -17.35 -6.70 3.87
CA TYR A 116 -18.76 -6.64 4.22
C TYR A 116 -18.96 -6.27 5.70
N VAL A 117 -18.23 -6.90 6.62
CA VAL A 117 -18.27 -6.55 8.05
C VAL A 117 -17.87 -5.09 8.26
N THR A 118 -16.87 -4.59 7.53
CA THR A 118 -16.45 -3.19 7.60
C THR A 118 -17.53 -2.25 7.05
N GLU A 119 -18.20 -2.60 5.95
CA GLU A 119 -19.35 -1.84 5.41
C GLU A 119 -20.48 -1.76 6.46
N LEU A 120 -20.80 -2.87 7.12
CA LEU A 120 -21.83 -2.88 8.18
C LEU A 120 -21.41 -2.07 9.41
N ALA A 121 -20.15 -2.17 9.84
CA ALA A 121 -19.66 -1.48 11.04
C ALA A 121 -19.53 0.04 10.85
N THR A 122 -19.35 0.50 9.61
CA THR A 122 -19.20 1.93 9.28
C THR A 122 -20.51 2.61 8.91
N LYS A 123 -21.61 1.85 8.79
CA LYS A 123 -22.93 2.37 8.42
C LYS A 123 -23.56 3.11 9.60
N GLU A 124 -23.59 4.44 9.52
CA GLU A 124 -23.99 5.34 10.61
C GLU A 124 -25.51 5.40 10.84
N SER A 125 -26.32 5.18 9.80
CA SER A 125 -27.79 5.08 9.93
C SER A 125 -28.33 3.81 9.29
N TRP A 126 -28.95 2.96 10.12
CA TRP A 126 -29.68 1.76 9.69
C TRP A 126 -31.11 2.10 9.25
N ASP A 127 -31.30 3.26 8.62
CA ASP A 127 -32.61 3.69 8.18
C ASP A 127 -33.04 2.86 6.98
N MET A 128 -33.92 1.90 7.26
CA MET A 128 -34.47 0.95 6.28
C MET A 128 -35.44 1.63 5.31
N TYR A 129 -35.82 2.89 5.56
CA TYR A 129 -36.74 3.68 4.75
C TYR A 129 -35.98 4.64 3.82
N VAL A 130 -36.48 4.82 2.60
CA VAL A 130 -36.01 5.85 1.67
C VAL A 130 -37.07 6.96 1.61
N THR A 131 -36.72 8.13 2.13
CA THR A 131 -37.52 9.35 1.97
C THR A 131 -37.13 10.03 0.66
N VAL A 132 -38.12 10.47 -0.14
CA VAL A 132 -37.87 11.08 -1.46
C VAL A 132 -37.53 12.57 -1.39
N SER A 133 -37.83 13.23 -0.29
CA SER A 133 -37.41 14.60 0.02
C SER A 133 -37.31 14.77 1.54
N GLU A 134 -36.35 15.59 2.01
CA GLU A 134 -36.20 15.96 3.42
C GLU A 134 -37.45 16.66 3.99
N THR A 135 -38.29 17.22 3.12
CA THR A 135 -39.44 18.05 3.49
C THR A 135 -40.80 17.32 3.41
N THR A 136 -40.85 16.09 2.89
CA THR A 136 -42.12 15.37 2.72
C THR A 136 -42.06 13.96 3.29
N SER A 137 -43.02 13.61 4.15
CA SER A 137 -43.16 12.28 4.77
C SER A 137 -43.63 11.16 3.83
N ILE A 138 -43.65 11.40 2.52
CA ILE A 138 -44.12 10.44 1.52
C ILE A 138 -43.03 9.39 1.32
N LYS A 139 -43.26 8.21 1.90
CA LYS A 139 -42.39 7.04 1.75
C LYS A 139 -42.64 6.40 0.38
N HIS A 140 -41.61 6.31 -0.46
CA HIS A 140 -41.72 5.50 -1.67
C HIS A 140 -41.62 4.02 -1.30
N LEU A 141 -42.78 3.37 -1.18
CA LEU A 141 -42.90 1.97 -0.79
C LEU A 141 -42.08 1.05 -1.70
N GLY A 142 -42.09 1.31 -3.02
CA GLY A 142 -41.33 0.54 -4.00
C GLY A 142 -39.81 0.65 -3.81
N LEU A 143 -39.28 1.85 -3.61
CA LEU A 143 -37.84 2.07 -3.39
C LEU A 143 -37.38 1.55 -2.03
N THR A 144 -38.26 1.61 -1.02
CA THR A 144 -38.00 1.04 0.30
C THR A 144 -37.94 -0.49 0.23
N ALA A 145 -38.90 -1.12 -0.46
CA ALA A 145 -38.92 -2.56 -0.64
C ALA A 145 -37.71 -3.07 -1.44
N THR A 146 -37.30 -2.39 -2.52
CA THR A 146 -36.11 -2.78 -3.29
C THR A 146 -34.81 -2.61 -2.49
N LYS A 147 -34.66 -1.51 -1.74
CA LYS A 147 -33.52 -1.33 -0.82
C LYS A 147 -33.46 -2.46 0.22
N LEU A 148 -34.60 -2.80 0.81
CA LEU A 148 -34.70 -3.90 1.77
C LEU A 148 -34.28 -5.23 1.13
N VAL A 149 -34.85 -5.59 -0.03
CA VAL A 149 -34.50 -6.83 -0.74
C VAL A 149 -33.01 -6.88 -1.09
N LEU A 150 -32.41 -5.77 -1.53
CA LEU A 150 -30.98 -5.71 -1.84
C LEU A 150 -30.09 -5.91 -0.60
N GLU A 151 -30.41 -5.25 0.51
CA GLU A 151 -29.65 -5.40 1.77
C GLU A 151 -29.78 -6.81 2.36
N TRP A 152 -30.97 -7.40 2.32
CA TRP A 152 -31.19 -8.79 2.74
C TRP A 152 -30.50 -9.79 1.82
N THR A 153 -30.50 -9.56 0.51
CA THR A 153 -29.76 -10.41 -0.44
C THR A 153 -28.27 -10.39 -0.13
N LYS A 154 -27.68 -9.20 0.13
CA LYS A 154 -26.28 -9.07 0.57
C LYS A 154 -26.02 -9.86 1.85
N ALA A 155 -26.90 -9.77 2.85
CA ALA A 155 -26.76 -10.48 4.12
C ALA A 155 -26.84 -12.01 3.94
N ILE A 156 -27.77 -12.49 3.12
CA ILE A 156 -27.90 -13.92 2.80
C ILE A 156 -26.66 -14.40 2.04
N THR A 157 -26.18 -13.66 1.04
CA THR A 157 -24.93 -14.03 0.34
C THR A 157 -23.75 -14.07 1.29
N PHE A 158 -23.64 -13.12 2.21
CA PHE A 158 -22.60 -13.13 3.24
C PHE A 158 -22.69 -14.37 4.14
N LEU A 159 -23.87 -14.71 4.64
CA LEU A 159 -24.09 -15.92 5.44
C LEU A 159 -23.68 -17.19 4.67
N ILE A 160 -24.10 -17.32 3.41
CA ILE A 160 -23.72 -18.44 2.55
C ILE A 160 -22.20 -18.48 2.38
N THR A 161 -21.54 -17.35 2.11
CA THR A 161 -20.08 -17.31 1.97
C THR A 161 -19.35 -17.70 3.26
N VAL A 162 -19.84 -17.30 4.43
CA VAL A 162 -19.25 -17.67 5.73
C VAL A 162 -19.43 -19.17 5.99
N VAL A 163 -20.62 -19.71 5.76
CA VAL A 163 -20.88 -21.15 5.87
C VAL A 163 -20.00 -21.93 4.91
N PHE A 164 -19.88 -21.49 3.65
CA PHE A 164 -19.00 -22.11 2.67
C PHE A 164 -17.53 -22.04 3.11
N LEU A 165 -17.07 -20.91 3.65
CA LEU A 165 -15.71 -20.77 4.18
C LEU A 165 -15.46 -21.73 5.35
N VAL A 166 -16.41 -21.83 6.28
CA VAL A 166 -16.33 -22.79 7.40
C VAL A 166 -16.34 -24.23 6.89
N LEU A 167 -17.16 -24.53 5.87
CA LEU A 167 -17.18 -25.84 5.22
C LEU A 167 -15.85 -26.16 4.56
N VAL A 168 -15.24 -25.23 3.82
CA VAL A 168 -13.92 -25.40 3.20
C VAL A 168 -12.84 -25.66 4.26
N VAL A 169 -12.81 -24.87 5.34
CA VAL A 169 -11.88 -25.08 6.46
C VAL A 169 -12.13 -26.41 7.18
N SER A 170 -13.38 -26.85 7.26
CA SER A 170 -13.76 -28.13 7.87
C SER A 170 -13.41 -29.30 6.96
N LEU A 171 -13.53 -29.13 5.65
CA LEU A 171 -13.17 -30.11 4.62
C LEU A 171 -11.65 -30.26 4.50
N GLU A 172 -10.89 -29.18 4.73
CA GLU A 172 -9.44 -29.19 4.85
C GLU A 172 -8.98 -30.08 6.03
N LYS A 173 -9.68 -30.02 7.17
CA LYS A 173 -9.41 -30.92 8.31
C LYS A 173 -9.84 -32.37 8.06
N ALA A 174 -10.75 -32.61 7.11
CA ALA A 174 -11.23 -33.94 6.76
C ALA A 174 -10.40 -34.60 5.63
N LEU A 175 -9.68 -33.80 4.83
CA LEU A 175 -8.70 -34.28 3.87
C LEU A 175 -7.34 -34.37 4.57
N ASP A 176 -7.00 -35.55 5.07
CA ASP A 176 -5.76 -35.90 5.80
C ASP A 176 -4.42 -35.52 5.11
N LYS A 177 -4.45 -34.88 3.93
CA LYS A 177 -3.29 -34.58 3.08
C LYS A 177 -2.96 -33.09 2.94
N TYR A 178 -3.73 -32.16 3.50
CA TYR A 178 -3.45 -30.73 3.34
C TYR A 178 -3.17 -30.05 4.69
N PHE A 179 -1.89 -30.04 5.08
CA PHE A 179 -1.41 -29.30 6.25
C PHE A 179 -0.39 -28.23 5.81
N PRO A 180 -0.84 -27.04 5.41
CA PRO A 180 0.08 -25.97 5.06
C PRO A 180 0.90 -25.59 6.30
N THR A 181 2.22 -25.49 6.11
CA THR A 181 3.12 -25.03 7.18
C THR A 181 2.69 -23.63 7.63
N LYS A 182 2.69 -23.35 8.95
CA LYS A 182 2.34 -22.02 9.49
C LYS A 182 3.14 -20.89 8.83
N LEU A 183 4.38 -21.15 8.44
CA LEU A 183 5.24 -20.23 7.69
C LEU A 183 4.69 -19.91 6.28
N TYR A 184 4.23 -20.93 5.54
CA TYR A 184 3.60 -20.74 4.23
C TYR A 184 2.37 -19.84 4.35
N LEU A 185 1.49 -20.13 5.31
CA LEU A 185 0.29 -19.34 5.54
C LEU A 185 0.64 -17.89 5.91
N GLY A 186 1.60 -17.70 6.82
CA GLY A 186 2.03 -16.36 7.23
C GLY A 186 2.64 -15.53 6.09
N VAL A 187 3.52 -16.12 5.27
CA VAL A 187 4.17 -15.42 4.16
C VAL A 187 3.18 -15.09 3.04
N THR A 188 2.35 -16.06 2.64
CA THR A 188 1.34 -15.84 1.59
C THR A 188 0.26 -14.85 2.03
N PHE A 189 -0.20 -14.92 3.28
CA PHE A 189 -1.17 -13.97 3.83
C PHE A 189 -0.62 -12.55 3.90
N LEU A 190 0.64 -12.39 4.34
CA LEU A 190 1.29 -11.07 4.39
C LEU A 190 1.45 -10.46 3.00
N TYR A 191 1.86 -11.28 2.01
CA TYR A 191 1.93 -10.83 0.62
C TYR A 191 0.55 -10.46 0.08
N TYR A 192 -0.47 -11.25 0.40
CA TYR A 192 -1.85 -11.00 -0.03
C TYR A 192 -2.41 -9.69 0.53
N ILE A 193 -2.30 -9.45 1.84
CA ILE A 193 -2.72 -8.17 2.46
C ILE A 193 -2.01 -6.98 1.79
N ALA A 194 -0.73 -7.13 1.44
CA ALA A 194 0.04 -6.06 0.84
C ALA A 194 -0.32 -5.76 -0.63
N THR A 195 -1.02 -6.68 -1.30
CA THR A 195 -1.38 -6.58 -2.73
C THR A 195 -2.87 -6.35 -2.95
N GLU A 196 -3.71 -6.82 -2.05
CA GLU A 196 -5.16 -6.78 -2.18
C GLU A 196 -5.73 -5.36 -2.04
N LYS A 197 -6.62 -4.98 -2.95
CA LYS A 197 -7.11 -3.59 -3.09
C LYS A 197 -7.80 -3.09 -1.83
N PHE A 198 -8.60 -3.95 -1.21
CA PHE A 198 -9.32 -3.59 0.01
C PHE A 198 -8.34 -3.15 1.11
N PHE A 199 -7.33 -3.96 1.40
CA PHE A 199 -6.34 -3.64 2.44
C PHE A 199 -5.45 -2.47 2.05
N VAL A 200 -5.03 -2.38 0.78
CA VAL A 200 -4.26 -1.25 0.26
C VAL A 200 -4.99 0.08 0.44
N ALA A 201 -6.31 0.13 0.21
CA ALA A 201 -7.12 1.34 0.39
C ALA A 201 -7.30 1.74 1.86
N HIS A 202 -7.31 0.77 2.78
CA HIS A 202 -7.45 1.03 4.21
C HIS A 202 -6.10 1.30 4.91
N PHE A 203 -4.98 0.96 4.27
CA PHE A 203 -3.65 1.10 4.84
C PHE A 203 -3.26 2.53 5.24
N PRO A 204 -3.55 3.59 4.46
CA PRO A 204 -3.26 4.97 4.87
C PRO A 204 -3.96 5.35 6.19
N ARG A 205 -5.21 4.90 6.39
CA ARG A 205 -5.94 5.14 7.64
C ARG A 205 -5.28 4.41 8.80
N LEU A 206 -4.85 3.16 8.60
CA LEU A 206 -4.10 2.42 9.62
C LEU A 206 -2.78 3.14 9.96
N LEU A 207 -2.09 3.66 8.95
CA LEU A 207 -0.84 4.39 9.10
C LEU A 207 -1.03 5.72 9.85
N SER A 208 -2.14 6.42 9.60
CA SER A 208 -2.49 7.65 10.32
C SER A 208 -2.74 7.41 11.81
N ARG A 209 -3.34 6.26 12.18
CA ARG A 209 -3.57 5.86 13.58
C ARG A 209 -2.28 5.52 14.33
N LEU A 210 -1.22 5.13 13.62
CA LEU A 210 0.09 4.85 14.22
C LEU A 210 0.88 6.11 14.56
N ASP A 211 0.40 7.29 14.15
CA ASP A 211 1.01 8.62 14.33
C ASP A 211 2.55 8.63 14.19
N LEU A 212 3.02 8.05 13.08
CA LEU A 212 4.45 7.97 12.82
C LEU A 212 4.98 9.37 12.47
N ALA A 213 5.74 9.93 13.40
CA ALA A 213 6.43 11.23 13.29
C ALA A 213 7.12 11.46 11.93
N HIS A 214 7.70 10.41 11.34
CA HIS A 214 8.47 10.52 10.09
C HIS A 214 7.61 10.71 8.82
N ILE A 215 6.29 10.49 8.90
CA ILE A 215 5.42 10.39 7.71
C ILE A 215 4.80 11.76 7.33
N HIS A 216 4.99 12.81 8.14
CA HIS A 216 4.65 14.21 7.81
C HIS A 216 3.24 14.46 7.22
N GLY A 217 2.25 13.61 7.50
CA GLY A 217 0.92 13.74 6.88
C GLY A 217 0.91 13.40 5.38
N MET A 218 1.81 12.52 4.93
CA MET A 218 1.88 12.00 3.56
C MET A 218 1.58 10.50 3.53
N GLU A 219 0.71 10.02 4.42
CA GLU A 219 0.33 8.61 4.55
C GLU A 219 -0.16 8.04 3.21
N ASP A 220 -0.89 8.82 2.42
CA ASP A 220 -1.39 8.41 1.09
C ASP A 220 -0.27 8.15 0.08
N VAL A 221 0.84 8.89 0.18
CA VAL A 221 1.98 8.78 -0.74
C VAL A 221 2.95 7.69 -0.28
N TYR A 222 3.17 7.58 1.03
CA TYR A 222 4.05 6.56 1.61
C TYR A 222 3.41 5.17 1.63
N SER A 223 2.09 5.07 1.81
CA SER A 223 1.33 3.81 1.83
C SER A 223 1.69 2.89 0.66
N PRO A 224 1.52 3.28 -0.61
CA PRO A 224 1.83 2.41 -1.75
C PRO A 224 3.32 2.06 -1.82
N ILE A 225 4.23 2.93 -1.38
CA ILE A 225 5.67 2.69 -1.38
C ILE A 225 6.05 1.62 -0.33
N ILE A 226 5.49 1.73 0.88
CA ILE A 226 5.72 0.77 1.96
C ILE A 226 5.20 -0.61 1.55
N LEU A 227 3.96 -0.69 1.07
CA LEU A 227 3.36 -1.95 0.65
C LEU A 227 4.12 -2.58 -0.52
N ARG A 228 4.47 -1.80 -1.55
CA ARG A 228 5.24 -2.33 -2.68
C ARG A 228 6.63 -2.80 -2.27
N THR A 229 7.30 -2.07 -1.39
CA THR A 229 8.62 -2.52 -0.93
C THR A 229 8.51 -3.77 -0.06
N LEU A 230 7.48 -3.88 0.77
CA LEU A 230 7.20 -5.11 1.51
C LEU A 230 7.02 -6.30 0.53
N THR A 231 6.21 -6.16 -0.51
CA THR A 231 6.03 -7.22 -1.53
C THR A 231 7.31 -7.58 -2.26
N LEU A 232 8.17 -6.60 -2.56
CA LEU A 232 9.48 -6.81 -3.17
C LEU A 232 10.42 -7.56 -2.23
N THR A 233 10.44 -7.21 -0.93
CA THR A 233 11.27 -7.90 0.06
C THR A 233 10.87 -9.35 0.25
N LEU A 234 9.56 -9.62 0.32
CA LEU A 234 9.02 -10.99 0.41
C LEU A 234 9.35 -11.79 -0.86
N SER A 235 9.13 -11.20 -2.03
CA SER A 235 9.44 -11.84 -3.32
C SER A 235 10.94 -12.11 -3.46
N SER A 236 11.80 -11.18 -3.02
CA SER A 236 13.24 -11.33 -3.11
C SER A 236 13.73 -12.45 -2.20
N LEU A 237 13.17 -12.57 -1.00
CA LEU A 237 13.52 -13.63 -0.07
C LEU A 237 13.07 -14.99 -0.60
N SER A 238 11.85 -15.10 -1.13
CA SER A 238 11.35 -16.33 -1.75
C SER A 238 12.15 -16.72 -3.00
N CYS A 239 12.46 -15.78 -3.89
CA CYS A 239 13.32 -16.06 -5.06
C CYS A 239 14.73 -16.49 -4.66
N PHE A 240 15.31 -15.89 -3.61
CA PHE A 240 16.62 -16.30 -3.10
C PHE A 240 16.59 -17.73 -2.54
N ALA A 241 15.55 -18.07 -1.76
CA ALA A 241 15.38 -19.44 -1.27
C ALA A 241 15.17 -20.45 -2.41
N ALA A 242 14.50 -20.04 -3.50
CA ALA A 242 14.19 -20.90 -4.64
C ALA A 242 15.38 -21.14 -5.59
N LEU A 243 16.46 -20.37 -5.45
CA LEU A 243 17.64 -20.44 -6.31
C LEU A 243 18.23 -21.85 -6.39
N PHE A 244 18.18 -22.58 -5.27
CA PHE A 244 18.75 -23.94 -5.17
C PHE A 244 17.79 -25.04 -5.64
N ASN A 245 16.48 -24.80 -5.62
CA ASN A 245 15.48 -25.84 -5.83
C ASN A 245 14.95 -25.85 -7.27
N ILE A 246 14.72 -24.69 -7.89
CA ILE A 246 14.02 -24.60 -9.19
C ILE A 246 14.61 -23.53 -10.11
N PRO A 247 15.79 -23.79 -10.72
CA PRO A 247 16.48 -22.79 -11.53
C PRO A 247 15.75 -22.46 -12.85
N HIS A 248 15.02 -23.41 -13.43
CA HIS A 248 14.43 -23.26 -14.77
C HIS A 248 13.24 -22.27 -14.83
N SER A 249 12.40 -22.21 -13.79
CA SER A 249 11.24 -21.29 -13.75
C SER A 249 11.54 -19.97 -13.02
N LEU A 250 12.69 -19.85 -12.38
CA LEU A 250 13.11 -18.67 -11.62
C LEU A 250 13.07 -17.36 -12.44
N PRO A 251 13.50 -17.32 -13.72
CA PRO A 251 13.49 -16.08 -14.50
C PRO A 251 12.09 -15.46 -14.62
N LEU A 252 11.05 -16.30 -14.80
CA LEU A 252 9.67 -15.83 -14.91
C LEU A 252 9.20 -15.21 -13.59
N PHE A 253 9.48 -15.86 -12.46
CA PHE A 253 9.12 -15.33 -11.14
C PHE A 253 9.83 -14.02 -10.84
N VAL A 254 11.12 -13.91 -11.19
CA VAL A 254 11.91 -12.68 -11.03
C VAL A 254 11.32 -11.55 -11.88
N VAL A 255 10.93 -11.80 -13.13
CA VAL A 255 10.32 -10.77 -13.98
C VAL A 255 9.00 -10.28 -13.39
N LEU A 256 8.09 -11.20 -13.04
CA LEU A 256 6.73 -10.87 -12.57
C LEU A 256 6.67 -10.27 -11.16
N ASN A 257 7.53 -10.73 -10.24
CA ASN A 257 7.46 -10.34 -8.82
C ASN A 257 8.53 -9.34 -8.39
N LEU A 258 9.64 -9.22 -9.13
CA LEU A 258 10.72 -8.29 -8.80
C LEU A 258 10.86 -7.19 -9.83
N VAL A 259 11.13 -7.53 -11.09
CA VAL A 259 11.48 -6.52 -12.12
C VAL A 259 10.32 -5.56 -12.37
N ILE A 260 9.13 -6.06 -12.65
CA ILE A 260 7.97 -5.22 -12.96
C ILE A 260 7.57 -4.35 -11.75
N PRO A 261 7.39 -4.89 -10.53
CA PRO A 261 7.05 -4.05 -9.38
C PRO A 261 8.15 -3.07 -8.99
N TYR A 262 9.44 -3.44 -9.14
CA TYR A 262 10.57 -2.54 -8.90
C TYR A 262 10.59 -1.38 -9.90
N ARG A 263 10.38 -1.67 -11.18
CA ARG A 263 10.30 -0.63 -12.21
C ARG A 263 9.17 0.33 -11.92
N HIS A 264 7.97 -0.16 -11.62
CA HIS A 264 6.83 0.67 -11.23
C HIS A 264 7.12 1.53 -9.99
N LEU A 265 7.76 0.96 -8.96
CA LEU A 265 8.20 1.71 -7.78
C LEU A 265 9.16 2.85 -8.16
N ASN A 266 10.14 2.56 -9.01
CA ASN A 266 11.19 3.50 -9.37
C ASN A 266 10.76 4.57 -10.38
N SER A 267 9.87 4.23 -11.33
CA SER A 267 9.46 5.15 -12.40
C SER A 267 8.22 5.98 -12.05
N VAL A 268 7.34 5.49 -11.17
CA VAL A 268 6.07 6.17 -10.85
C VAL A 268 6.05 6.64 -9.40
N LEU A 269 6.24 5.73 -8.45
CA LEU A 269 5.99 6.02 -7.04
C LEU A 269 7.07 6.89 -6.39
N LEU A 270 8.36 6.59 -6.64
CA LEU A 270 9.47 7.37 -6.09
C LEU A 270 9.53 8.81 -6.65
N PRO A 271 9.34 9.05 -7.96
CA PRO A 271 9.28 10.41 -8.50
C PRO A 271 8.06 11.19 -8.00
N ALA A 272 6.92 10.54 -7.82
CA ALA A 272 5.77 11.18 -7.19
C ALA A 272 6.09 11.60 -5.75
N LEU A 273 6.70 10.73 -4.95
CA LEU A 273 7.12 11.08 -3.59
C LEU A 273 8.16 12.21 -3.57
N SER A 274 9.14 12.19 -4.48
CA SER A 274 10.16 13.25 -4.54
C SER A 274 9.56 14.61 -4.91
N ALA A 275 8.56 14.64 -5.79
CA ALA A 275 7.82 15.85 -6.14
C ALA A 275 6.97 16.37 -4.96
N GLU A 276 6.37 15.50 -4.15
CA GLU A 276 5.66 15.92 -2.94
C GLU A 276 6.62 16.47 -1.88
N LEU A 277 7.76 15.81 -1.72
CA LEU A 277 8.80 16.20 -0.77
C LEU A 277 9.49 17.51 -1.19
N SER A 278 9.67 17.77 -2.49
CA SER A 278 10.34 19.00 -2.95
C SER A 278 9.56 20.26 -2.59
N ILE A 279 8.23 20.18 -2.47
CA ILE A 279 7.38 21.28 -1.98
C ILE A 279 7.68 21.59 -0.51
N LEU A 280 7.94 20.56 0.31
CA LEU A 280 8.11 20.72 1.76
C LEU A 280 9.56 20.85 2.22
N ARG A 281 10.51 20.33 1.44
CA ARG A 281 11.95 20.35 1.71
C ARG A 281 12.51 21.74 2.05
N PRO A 282 12.06 22.85 1.43
CA PRO A 282 12.57 24.18 1.73
C PRO A 282 12.19 24.68 3.13
N TYR A 283 11.15 24.12 3.73
CA TYR A 283 10.65 24.54 5.04
C TYR A 283 11.23 23.66 6.13
N ARG A 284 11.86 24.28 7.13
CA ARG A 284 12.40 23.54 8.28
C ARG A 284 11.29 22.98 9.16
N LEU A 285 11.62 21.96 9.94
CA LEU A 285 10.76 21.48 11.03
C LEU A 285 10.78 22.49 12.19
N ALA A 286 9.67 22.57 12.91
CA ALA A 286 9.57 23.40 14.11
C ALA A 286 10.26 22.73 15.31
N SER A 287 10.82 23.55 16.19
CA SER A 287 11.31 23.11 17.50
C SER A 287 10.19 23.11 18.54
N GLN A 288 10.36 22.40 19.67
CA GLN A 288 9.36 22.37 20.74
C GLN A 288 9.09 23.77 21.31
N ILE A 289 10.14 24.59 21.45
CA ILE A 289 10.05 25.95 21.99
C ILE A 289 9.14 26.83 21.11
N GLU A 290 9.31 26.74 19.78
CA GLU A 290 8.50 27.51 18.84
C GLU A 290 7.03 27.07 18.81
N LEU A 291 6.75 25.81 19.13
CA LEU A 291 5.38 25.29 19.25
C LEU A 291 4.70 25.91 20.49
N ASP A 292 5.37 25.81 21.63
CA ASP A 292 4.88 26.31 22.92
C ASP A 292 4.63 27.84 22.87
N GLU A 293 5.46 28.60 22.15
CA GLU A 293 5.30 30.05 21.96
C GLU A 293 4.11 30.45 21.07
N TRP A 294 3.71 29.60 20.12
CA TRP A 294 2.70 29.91 19.10
C TRP A 294 1.31 29.31 19.37
N ASN A 295 1.06 28.90 20.62
CA ASN A 295 -0.23 28.38 21.09
C ASN A 295 -0.70 27.12 20.34
N ASP A 296 0.24 26.37 19.75
CA ASP A 296 0.06 25.03 19.18
C ASP A 296 -1.13 24.83 18.21
N ILE A 297 -1.66 25.85 17.52
CA ILE A 297 -2.82 25.66 16.62
C ILE A 297 -2.42 25.97 15.18
N CYS A 298 -2.69 25.02 14.28
CA CYS A 298 -2.52 25.23 12.86
C CYS A 298 -3.62 26.15 12.33
N PRO A 299 -3.30 27.30 11.71
CA PRO A 299 -4.30 28.26 11.24
C PRO A 299 -5.08 27.79 9.99
N ILE A 300 -4.66 26.69 9.34
CA ILE A 300 -5.35 26.15 8.15
C ILE A 300 -6.46 25.18 8.55
N CYS A 301 -6.15 24.22 9.43
CA CYS A 301 -7.10 23.16 9.84
C CYS A 301 -7.66 23.36 11.25
N LEU A 302 -7.20 24.40 11.97
CA LEU A 302 -7.60 24.72 13.34
C LEU A 302 -7.38 23.57 14.34
N SER A 303 -6.44 22.67 14.03
CA SER A 303 -6.08 21.52 14.86
C SER A 303 -4.70 21.70 15.49
N THR A 304 -4.42 20.97 16.56
CA THR A 304 -3.17 21.09 17.33
C THR A 304 -1.93 20.73 16.50
N LEU A 305 -0.90 21.55 16.58
CA LEU A 305 0.41 21.34 15.98
C LEU A 305 1.15 20.23 16.74
N THR A 306 1.88 19.42 15.99
CA THR A 306 2.75 18.37 16.56
C THR A 306 4.14 18.54 16.00
N LEU A 307 5.17 18.37 16.84
CA LEU A 307 6.55 18.70 16.49
C LEU A 307 7.01 18.00 15.20
N ALA A 308 6.64 16.73 15.03
CA ALA A 308 7.02 15.93 13.88
C ALA A 308 6.31 16.31 12.56
N ARG A 309 5.13 16.91 12.65
CA ARG A 309 4.31 17.27 11.48
C ARG A 309 4.36 18.76 11.17
N THR A 310 5.01 19.59 11.99
CA THR A 310 4.95 21.05 11.87
C THR A 310 6.14 21.61 11.10
N ARG A 311 5.84 22.48 10.13
CA ARG A 311 6.81 23.17 9.28
C ARG A 311 6.77 24.66 9.56
N VAL A 312 7.95 25.28 9.56
CA VAL A 312 8.11 26.71 9.74
C VAL A 312 8.47 27.36 8.41
N THR A 313 7.68 28.35 8.02
CA THR A 313 7.92 29.17 6.83
C THR A 313 9.04 30.21 7.08
N PRO A 314 9.68 30.77 6.03
CA PRO A 314 10.67 31.83 6.20
C PRO A 314 10.13 33.09 6.90
N CYS A 315 8.82 33.31 6.84
CA CYS A 315 8.14 34.37 7.59
C CYS A 315 7.76 33.97 9.02
N PHE A 316 8.32 32.87 9.55
CA PHE A 316 8.13 32.36 10.92
C PHE A 316 6.70 31.91 11.28
N HIS A 317 5.85 31.65 10.30
CA HIS A 317 4.54 31.07 10.52
C HIS A 317 4.59 29.53 10.51
N LEU A 318 3.90 28.91 11.47
CA LEU A 318 3.85 27.46 11.68
C LEU A 318 2.58 26.85 11.08
N PHE A 319 2.73 25.69 10.43
CA PHE A 319 1.62 24.92 9.86
C PHE A 319 1.93 23.43 9.92
N HIS A 320 0.91 22.56 9.90
CA HIS A 320 1.15 21.16 9.55
C HIS A 320 1.72 21.09 8.12
N GLY A 321 2.74 20.25 7.90
CA GLY A 321 3.36 20.06 6.61
C GLY A 321 2.36 19.63 5.54
N GLU A 322 1.37 18.80 5.91
CA GLU A 322 0.29 18.43 5.00
C GLU A 322 -0.59 19.63 4.61
N CYS A 323 -1.00 20.45 5.57
CA CYS A 323 -1.83 21.63 5.33
C CYS A 323 -1.10 22.63 4.42
N LEU A 324 0.18 22.91 4.72
CA LEU A 324 1.02 23.79 3.93
C LEU A 324 1.21 23.24 2.50
N ARG A 325 1.53 21.95 2.34
CA ARG A 325 1.68 21.30 1.03
C ARG A 325 0.41 21.41 0.19
N ARG A 326 -0.75 21.08 0.77
CA ARG A 326 -2.05 21.16 0.08
C ARG A 326 -2.34 22.61 -0.35
N TYR A 327 -2.08 23.58 0.51
CA TYR A 327 -2.25 25.00 0.19
C TYR A 327 -1.36 25.44 -0.97
N LEU A 328 -0.06 25.14 -0.92
CA LEU A 328 0.91 25.56 -1.95
C LEU A 328 0.62 24.93 -3.32
N LYS A 329 0.07 23.72 -3.35
CA LYS A 329 -0.39 23.11 -4.61
C LYS A 329 -1.57 23.85 -5.24
N VAL A 330 -2.46 24.39 -4.42
CA VAL A 330 -3.63 25.16 -4.89
C VAL A 330 -3.21 26.56 -5.29
N VAL A 331 -2.36 27.21 -4.48
CA VAL A 331 -1.92 28.59 -4.67
C VAL A 331 -0.56 28.61 -5.37
N ARG A 332 -0.58 28.82 -6.70
CA ARG A 332 0.61 28.78 -7.58
C ARG A 332 1.70 29.83 -7.30
N ASN A 333 1.47 30.78 -6.40
CA ASN A 333 2.34 31.93 -6.19
C ASN A 333 3.27 31.76 -4.98
N ASP A 334 3.34 30.56 -4.39
CA ASP A 334 4.17 30.25 -3.21
C ASP A 334 4.05 31.31 -2.11
N THR A 335 2.83 31.66 -1.71
CA THR A 335 2.60 32.69 -0.68
C THR A 335 2.28 32.08 0.68
N CYS A 336 2.62 32.78 1.76
CA CYS A 336 2.23 32.37 3.10
C CYS A 336 0.70 32.46 3.28
N PRO A 337 0.02 31.42 3.81
CA PRO A 337 -1.41 31.48 4.10
C PRO A 337 -1.80 32.63 5.04
N MET A 338 -0.96 32.95 6.02
CA MET A 338 -1.25 33.97 7.05
C MET A 338 -0.89 35.39 6.62
N CYS A 339 0.34 35.65 6.18
CA CYS A 339 0.78 37.02 5.86
C CYS A 339 0.87 37.36 4.38
N LYS A 340 0.56 36.40 3.48
CA LYS A 340 0.60 36.55 2.02
C LYS A 340 1.97 36.93 1.43
N LYS A 341 3.03 37.00 2.24
CA LYS A 341 4.41 37.17 1.76
C LYS A 341 4.81 35.98 0.88
N VAL A 342 5.59 36.25 -0.17
CA VAL A 342 6.15 35.21 -1.03
C VAL A 342 7.17 34.40 -0.22
N LEU A 343 7.07 33.09 -0.31
CA LEU A 343 7.92 32.10 0.33
C LEU A 343 9.11 31.80 -0.58
N THR A 344 9.90 32.83 -0.92
CA THR A 344 11.16 32.62 -1.62
C THR A 344 12.16 32.02 -0.66
N VAL A 345 12.66 30.84 -0.99
CA VAL A 345 13.73 30.17 -0.25
C VAL A 345 15.03 30.63 -0.89
N TYR A 346 15.84 31.39 -0.14
CA TYR A 346 17.15 31.86 -0.56
C TYR A 346 18.21 30.76 -0.52
#